data_AF-A0A2T7NFZ4-F1
#
_entry.id   AF-A0A2T7NFZ4-F1
#
_cell.length_a   1.000
_cell.length_b   1.000
_cell.length_c   1.000
_cell.angle_alpha   90.00
_cell.angle_beta   90.00
_cell.angle_gamma   90.00
#
_symmetry.space_group_name_H-M   'P 1'
#
loop_
_entity.id
_entity.type
_entity.pdbx_description
1 polymer ?
#
loop_
_entity_poly.entity_id
_entity_poly.type
_entity_poly.pdbx_seq_one_letter_code
_entity_poly.pdbx_strand_id
1 'polypeptide(L)'
;MTIKVLGAILWDLYPPESGSPLDTRDEVKRVWDTIVRVTEEEFGDCDQVRLYLLSSSATDANETLERLTSHNAASASVVVPHVISSHDDIKAFYTAKQDLDAREISQVRVVCCRASRRAFWTAVCRELFTPVHTWAVESGAPSVFNVDAVDQATVQDTIKRFLRTLPSLLGQPEVERSQVIPAETFVHGYSTRRGGVSTLPTTTSMNLYYTDKKRDPQVVIDENLRRLAQVGGFDNSRFHIIRTEHGHNVWRVGREQQPARYDALVTDLRDVTIAAAGADCIVLLFADPVAMVIGAAHAGWRGTVQRVAAHVVRVMTTEYGSKPQDIRVALGPGLRMGCFRMLEEESQPFFDIHPTCLSKDVHPRSHFVCERDFNCASPTTDSQQKTQDIVVSVVVPGKDFLPVSLSDDKASSLREEEHIGPTFGGSDPSEDVKRHPGVTSKPSESKDVKEVKRKYLFADLQLSNRLVLEGEGVCSNLIDTSTSHCTKCNPHLYFSYERDGVPFGNQIGFICMPSRPRS
;
A
#
# COMPACT_ATOMS: atom_id res chain seq x y z
N MET A 1 11.81 9.81 28.97
CA MET A 1 12.20 11.20 28.63
C MET A 1 11.11 11.84 27.76
N THR A 2 9.84 11.75 28.19
CA THR A 2 8.67 12.00 27.33
C THR A 2 7.66 12.97 27.98
N ILE A 3 7.96 13.47 29.18
CA ILE A 3 7.04 14.32 29.96
C ILE A 3 7.40 15.82 29.84
N LYS A 4 8.64 16.17 29.50
CA LYS A 4 9.06 17.59 29.38
C LYS A 4 8.70 18.26 28.05
N VAL A 5 8.38 17.49 27.01
CA VAL A 5 8.10 18.04 25.66
C VAL A 5 6.61 18.40 25.48
N LEU A 6 5.69 17.72 26.19
CA LEU A 6 4.25 17.99 26.12
C LEU A 6 3.81 19.19 26.99
N GLY A 7 4.51 19.46 28.09
CA GLY A 7 4.27 20.67 28.90
C GLY A 7 4.60 21.98 28.17
N ALA A 8 5.52 21.95 27.20
CA ALA A 8 5.88 23.11 26.39
C ALA A 8 4.80 23.44 25.34
N ILE A 9 4.13 22.44 24.77
CA ILE A 9 3.09 22.62 23.75
C ILE A 9 1.83 23.28 24.36
N LEU A 10 1.51 22.98 25.61
CA LEU A 10 0.42 23.65 26.35
C LEU A 10 0.76 25.08 26.78
N TRP A 11 2.05 25.41 26.95
CA TRP A 11 2.51 26.77 27.26
C TRP A 11 2.41 27.72 26.05
N ASP A 12 2.67 27.21 24.85
CA ASP A 12 2.60 28.00 23.60
C ASP A 12 1.15 28.19 23.09
N LEU A 13 0.21 27.33 23.49
CA LEU A 13 -1.21 27.45 23.10
C LEU A 13 -2.01 28.43 23.99
N TYR A 14 -1.45 28.88 25.12
CA TYR A 14 -2.07 29.85 26.04
C TYR A 14 -1.05 30.92 26.49
N PRO A 15 -0.72 31.92 25.65
CA PRO A 15 0.11 33.04 26.08
C PRO A 15 -0.65 33.91 27.12
N PRO A 16 0.06 34.43 28.14
CA PRO A 16 -0.55 35.04 29.31
C PRO A 16 -0.98 36.49 29.03
N GLU A 17 -1.98 36.72 28.18
CA GLU A 17 -2.55 38.06 27.99
C GLU A 17 -4.07 38.02 27.84
N SER A 18 -4.77 37.93 28.98
CA SER A 18 -5.99 38.69 29.29
C SER A 18 -6.50 38.21 30.64
N GLY A 19 -6.43 39.08 31.65
CA GLY A 19 -6.62 38.74 33.05
C GLY A 19 -8.02 38.19 33.38
N SER A 20 -8.14 36.86 33.49
CA SER A 20 -9.18 36.21 34.28
C SER A 20 -8.57 35.52 35.51
N PRO A 21 -9.23 35.57 36.68
CA PRO A 21 -8.63 35.24 37.95
C PRO A 21 -8.45 33.73 38.09
N LEU A 22 -7.21 33.32 38.40
CA LEU A 22 -6.73 32.24 39.28
C LEU A 22 -7.47 30.89 39.46
N ASP A 23 -8.62 30.61 38.83
CA ASP A 23 -9.42 29.41 39.13
C ASP A 23 -9.19 28.28 38.10
N THR A 24 -9.09 28.61 36.82
CA THR A 24 -8.92 27.60 35.75
C THR A 24 -7.55 26.94 35.73
N ARG A 25 -6.50 27.64 36.17
CA ARG A 25 -5.12 27.14 36.11
C ARG A 25 -4.84 26.10 37.20
N ASP A 26 -5.37 26.33 38.40
CA ASP A 26 -5.19 25.42 39.53
C ASP A 26 -6.18 24.25 39.48
N GLU A 27 -7.36 24.41 38.87
CA GLU A 27 -8.28 23.29 38.58
C GLU A 27 -7.78 22.39 37.47
N VAL A 28 -7.34 22.93 36.33
CA VAL A 28 -6.77 22.12 35.24
C VAL A 28 -5.52 21.40 35.73
N LYS A 29 -4.69 22.08 36.53
CA LYS A 29 -3.52 21.46 37.16
C LYS A 29 -3.89 20.42 38.22
N ARG A 30 -4.92 20.64 39.05
CA ARG A 30 -5.39 19.62 40.02
C ARG A 30 -5.98 18.40 39.34
N VAL A 31 -6.80 18.59 38.31
CA VAL A 31 -7.40 17.50 37.51
C VAL A 31 -6.29 16.74 36.78
N TRP A 32 -5.33 17.44 36.20
CA TRP A 32 -4.16 16.83 35.55
C TRP A 32 -3.26 16.09 36.55
N ASP A 33 -2.88 16.71 37.67
CA ASP A 33 -2.04 16.10 38.71
C ASP A 33 -2.74 14.88 39.34
N THR A 34 -4.08 14.87 39.41
CA THR A 34 -4.88 13.72 39.85
C THR A 34 -4.89 12.61 38.80
N ILE A 35 -5.07 12.95 37.51
CA ILE A 35 -5.01 11.99 36.40
C ILE A 35 -3.61 11.37 36.29
N VAL A 36 -2.54 12.17 36.43
CA VAL A 36 -1.14 11.74 36.39
C VAL A 36 -0.77 10.89 37.61
N ARG A 37 -1.16 11.29 38.83
CA ARG A 37 -0.86 10.51 40.04
C ARG A 37 -1.56 9.15 40.05
N VAL A 38 -2.79 9.08 39.56
CA VAL A 38 -3.54 7.81 39.39
C VAL A 38 -2.97 6.95 38.26
N THR A 39 -2.36 7.54 37.22
CA THR A 39 -1.72 6.79 36.13
C THR A 39 -0.31 6.29 36.46
N GLU A 40 0.44 6.96 37.33
CA GLU A 40 1.82 6.57 37.69
C GLU A 40 1.93 5.65 38.92
N GLU A 41 1.08 5.83 39.95
CA GLU A 41 1.22 5.06 41.22
C GLU A 41 0.66 3.64 41.14
N GLU A 42 -0.21 3.34 40.17
CA GLU A 42 -1.11 2.20 40.32
C GLU A 42 -1.00 1.14 39.21
N PHE A 43 -0.66 1.45 37.95
CA PHE A 43 -0.75 0.43 36.87
C PHE A 43 0.26 0.57 35.72
N GLY A 44 1.26 -0.32 35.71
CA GLY A 44 2.01 -0.66 34.51
C GLY A 44 1.14 -1.36 33.46
N ASP A 45 1.51 -1.23 32.18
CA ASP A 45 0.99 -1.89 30.97
C ASP A 45 -0.46 -2.43 31.04
N CYS A 46 -1.44 -1.57 30.74
CA CYS A 46 -2.80 -2.02 30.43
C CYS A 46 -3.31 -1.34 29.15
N ASP A 47 -3.05 -2.01 28.02
CA ASP A 47 -3.72 -1.79 26.75
C ASP A 47 -5.13 -2.36 26.81
N GLN A 48 -6.18 -1.60 26.43
CA GLN A 48 -7.18 -2.08 25.44
C GLN A 48 -8.44 -1.22 25.21
N VAL A 49 -8.75 -0.16 25.96
CA VAL A 49 -9.92 0.67 25.63
C VAL A 49 -9.66 2.14 25.86
N ARG A 50 -9.83 2.97 24.81
CA ARG A 50 -9.71 4.42 24.91
C ARG A 50 -10.98 5.11 24.46
N LEU A 51 -11.43 6.05 25.28
CA LEU A 51 -12.71 6.73 25.17
C LEU A 51 -12.45 8.15 24.72
N TYR A 52 -12.96 8.52 23.55
CA TYR A 52 -12.76 9.85 23.01
C TYR A 52 -14.01 10.68 23.27
N LEU A 53 -13.85 11.72 24.08
CA LEU A 53 -14.90 12.69 24.41
C LEU A 53 -14.89 13.79 23.36
N LEU A 54 -15.94 13.84 22.56
CA LEU A 54 -16.14 14.85 21.53
C LEU A 54 -17.15 15.86 22.04
N SER A 55 -16.65 17.04 22.42
CA SER A 55 -17.46 18.11 22.97
C SER A 55 -17.22 19.43 22.23
N SER A 56 -18.29 20.19 22.00
CA SER A 56 -18.26 21.53 21.41
C SER A 56 -17.73 22.62 22.36
N SER A 57 -17.57 22.32 23.65
CA SER A 57 -16.98 23.21 24.67
C SER A 57 -16.25 22.41 25.76
N ALA A 58 -15.25 23.03 26.40
CA ALA A 58 -14.54 22.40 27.52
C ALA A 58 -15.47 22.07 28.70
N THR A 59 -16.48 22.92 28.95
CA THR A 59 -17.50 22.74 29.99
C THR A 59 -18.36 21.49 29.76
N ASP A 60 -18.85 21.31 28.52
CA ASP A 60 -19.66 20.15 28.12
C ASP A 60 -18.83 18.84 28.22
N ALA A 61 -17.51 18.91 27.99
CA ALA A 61 -16.60 17.76 28.12
C ALA A 61 -16.43 17.33 29.58
N ASN A 62 -16.21 18.30 30.48
CA ASN A 62 -16.04 18.05 31.91
C ASN A 62 -17.31 17.46 32.54
N GLU A 63 -18.49 18.01 32.22
CA GLU A 63 -19.77 17.49 32.72
C GLU A 63 -20.03 16.06 32.24
N THR A 64 -19.68 15.74 31.00
CA THR A 64 -19.81 14.38 30.46
C THR A 64 -18.84 13.41 31.13
N LEU A 65 -17.61 13.85 31.37
CA LEU A 65 -16.59 13.05 32.06
C LEU A 65 -17.02 12.74 33.51
N GLU A 66 -17.51 13.74 34.24
CA GLU A 66 -18.03 13.56 35.61
C GLU A 66 -19.21 12.59 35.66
N ARG A 67 -20.14 12.64 34.69
CA ARG A 67 -21.26 11.70 34.60
C ARG A 67 -20.81 10.26 34.32
N LEU A 68 -19.80 10.09 33.47
CA LEU A 68 -19.25 8.77 33.14
C LEU A 68 -18.48 8.16 34.31
N THR A 69 -17.66 8.95 35.02
CA THR A 69 -16.89 8.48 36.18
C THR A 69 -17.80 8.15 37.36
N SER A 70 -18.89 8.90 37.55
CA SER A 70 -19.88 8.62 38.59
C SER A 70 -20.79 7.41 38.30
N HIS A 71 -21.02 7.05 37.03
CA HIS A 71 -21.82 5.88 36.64
C HIS A 71 -21.01 4.57 36.52
N ASN A 72 -19.70 4.61 36.24
CA ASN A 72 -18.87 3.42 35.98
C ASN A 72 -18.04 2.92 37.16
N ALA A 73 -18.30 3.38 38.39
CA ALA A 73 -17.60 2.89 39.59
C ALA A 73 -17.80 1.38 39.91
N ALA A 74 -18.58 0.64 39.12
CA ALA A 74 -18.95 -0.76 39.38
C ALA A 74 -18.37 -1.80 38.39
N SER A 75 -17.59 -1.43 37.37
CA SER A 75 -16.97 -2.43 36.47
C SER A 75 -15.49 -2.12 36.19
N ALA A 76 -14.62 -3.03 36.64
CA ALA A 76 -13.17 -2.94 36.63
C ALA A 76 -12.52 -3.11 35.24
N SER A 77 -12.81 -2.23 34.29
CA SER A 77 -11.98 -2.03 33.09
C SER A 77 -11.67 -0.54 32.97
N VAL A 78 -10.43 -0.18 33.28
CA VAL A 78 -9.93 1.20 33.31
C VAL A 78 -9.91 1.75 31.88
N VAL A 79 -10.73 2.78 31.64
CA VAL A 79 -10.81 3.47 30.35
C VAL A 79 -10.17 4.84 30.51
N VAL A 80 -9.01 5.07 29.91
CA VAL A 80 -8.37 6.41 29.93
C VAL A 80 -9.09 7.29 28.89
N PRO A 81 -9.74 8.40 29.31
CA PRO A 81 -10.45 9.27 28.39
C PRO A 81 -9.48 10.25 27.70
N HIS A 82 -9.57 10.36 26.38
CA HIS A 82 -8.94 11.42 25.61
C HIS A 82 -9.99 12.47 25.25
N VAL A 83 -9.87 13.66 25.82
CA VAL A 83 -10.77 14.77 25.52
C VAL A 83 -10.26 15.51 24.29
N ILE A 84 -11.09 15.61 23.25
CA ILE A 84 -10.79 16.44 22.09
C ILE A 84 -11.72 17.65 22.15
N SER A 85 -11.15 18.82 22.41
CA SER A 85 -11.85 20.09 22.27
C SER A 85 -11.33 20.79 21.01
N SER A 86 -12.23 21.07 20.06
CA SER A 86 -11.91 21.73 18.80
C SER A 86 -13.13 22.49 18.31
N HIS A 87 -12.91 23.62 17.65
CA HIS A 87 -13.96 24.34 16.91
C HIS A 87 -14.33 23.64 15.59
N ASP A 88 -13.55 22.64 15.17
CA ASP A 88 -13.78 21.81 13.98
C ASP A 88 -13.84 20.32 14.40
N ASP A 89 -15.05 19.78 14.36
CA ASP A 89 -15.39 18.41 14.75
C ASP A 89 -14.67 17.35 13.89
N ILE A 90 -14.60 17.56 12.57
CA ILE A 90 -14.00 16.58 11.65
C ILE A 90 -12.49 16.57 11.83
N LYS A 91 -11.87 17.74 11.95
CA LYS A 91 -10.42 17.85 12.22
C LYS A 91 -10.05 17.16 13.53
N ALA A 92 -10.79 17.44 14.59
CA ALA A 92 -10.62 16.80 15.90
C ALA A 92 -10.67 15.27 15.79
N PHE A 93 -11.73 14.76 15.20
CA PHE A 93 -11.93 13.33 15.06
C PHE A 93 -10.84 12.67 14.19
N TYR A 94 -10.48 13.30 13.08
CA TYR A 94 -9.42 12.82 12.20
C TYR A 94 -8.08 12.75 12.92
N THR A 95 -7.68 13.78 13.67
CA THR A 95 -6.44 13.77 14.47
C THR A 95 -6.46 12.68 15.55
N ALA A 96 -7.58 12.46 16.23
CA ALA A 96 -7.68 11.36 17.18
C ALA A 96 -7.63 9.99 16.52
N LYS A 97 -8.23 9.83 15.34
CA LYS A 97 -8.09 8.59 14.56
C LYS A 97 -6.62 8.34 14.22
N GLN A 98 -5.87 9.36 13.83
CA GLN A 98 -4.45 9.18 13.53
C GLN A 98 -3.66 8.68 14.75
N ASP A 99 -3.94 9.22 15.95
CA ASP A 99 -3.34 8.74 17.20
C ASP A 99 -3.76 7.30 17.53
N LEU A 100 -5.04 6.96 17.32
CA LEU A 100 -5.56 5.59 17.47
C LEU A 100 -4.82 4.60 16.55
N ASP A 101 -4.70 4.94 15.27
CA ASP A 101 -4.04 4.07 14.30
C ASP A 101 -2.55 3.91 14.59
N ALA A 102 -1.87 4.99 15.00
CA ALA A 102 -0.45 4.97 15.34
C ALA A 102 -0.12 4.09 16.56
N ARG A 103 -1.13 3.84 17.41
CA ARG A 103 -1.03 2.95 18.58
C ARG A 103 -1.72 1.61 18.35
N GLU A 104 -2.11 1.32 17.11
CA GLU A 104 -2.78 0.09 16.71
C GLU A 104 -4.10 -0.21 17.46
N ILE A 105 -4.77 0.83 17.97
CA ILE A 105 -6.03 0.68 18.69
C ILE A 105 -7.17 0.45 17.69
N SER A 106 -7.93 -0.62 17.89
CA SER A 106 -9.04 -1.00 17.03
C SER A 106 -10.40 -0.95 17.72
N GLN A 107 -10.45 -0.98 19.05
CA GLN A 107 -11.71 -0.86 19.80
C GLN A 107 -11.92 0.59 20.25
N VAL A 108 -12.97 1.23 19.74
CA VAL A 108 -13.21 2.67 19.95
C VAL A 108 -14.62 2.92 20.45
N ARG A 109 -14.74 3.62 21.57
CA ARG A 109 -16.04 4.17 22.02
C ARG A 109 -16.03 5.68 21.88
N VAL A 110 -17.00 6.18 21.13
CA VAL A 110 -17.21 7.60 20.90
C VAL A 110 -18.36 8.06 21.77
N VAL A 111 -18.08 8.94 22.73
CA VAL A 111 -19.12 9.48 23.61
C VAL A 111 -19.39 10.94 23.25
N CYS A 112 -20.65 11.24 22.99
CA CYS A 112 -21.11 12.60 22.69
C CYS A 112 -21.95 13.17 23.84
N CYS A 113 -21.81 14.48 24.08
CA CYS A 113 -22.48 15.16 25.20
C CYS A 113 -24.01 15.20 25.04
N ARG A 114 -24.50 15.33 23.79
CA ARG A 114 -25.93 15.46 23.46
C ARG A 114 -26.39 14.27 22.62
N ALA A 115 -27.53 13.68 22.98
CA ALA A 115 -28.16 12.61 22.19
C ALA A 115 -28.39 13.02 20.72
N SER A 116 -28.67 14.31 20.48
CA SER A 116 -28.87 14.87 19.14
C SER A 116 -27.66 14.76 18.20
N ARG A 117 -26.46 14.53 18.72
CA ARG A 117 -25.24 14.40 17.92
C ARG A 117 -24.86 12.96 17.58
N ARG A 118 -25.62 11.98 18.10
CA ARG A 118 -25.33 10.56 17.90
C ARG A 118 -25.35 10.17 16.41
N ALA A 119 -26.34 10.65 15.66
CA ALA A 119 -26.47 10.36 14.23
C ALA A 119 -25.27 10.91 13.43
N PHE A 120 -24.87 12.15 13.71
CA PHE A 120 -23.68 12.77 13.09
C PHE A 120 -22.40 11.97 13.35
N TRP A 121 -22.11 11.63 14.62
CA TRP A 121 -20.90 10.88 14.95
C TRP A 121 -20.92 9.46 14.40
N THR A 122 -22.10 8.83 14.34
CA THR A 122 -22.26 7.53 13.69
C THR A 122 -21.90 7.62 12.21
N ALA A 123 -22.34 8.68 11.51
CA ALA A 123 -21.97 8.91 10.11
C ALA A 123 -20.47 9.16 9.93
N VAL A 124 -19.85 9.96 10.81
CA VAL A 124 -18.39 10.20 10.80
C VAL A 124 -17.60 8.90 11.01
N CYS A 125 -17.99 8.09 12.00
CA CYS A 125 -17.36 6.79 12.26
C CYS A 125 -17.49 5.85 11.06
N ARG A 126 -18.62 5.83 10.36
CA ARG A 126 -18.80 5.01 9.15
C ARG A 126 -17.86 5.41 8.01
N GLU A 127 -17.60 6.69 7.84
CA GLU A 127 -16.73 7.18 6.74
C GLU A 127 -15.24 7.03 7.07
N LEU A 128 -14.86 7.26 8.34
CA LEU A 128 -13.45 7.31 8.73
C LEU A 128 -12.94 5.99 9.31
N PHE A 129 -13.73 5.20 10.01
CA PHE A 129 -13.27 3.87 10.45
C PHE A 129 -13.45 2.82 9.37
N THR A 130 -12.58 1.82 9.38
CA THR A 130 -12.59 0.67 8.47
C THR A 130 -12.95 -0.61 9.22
N PRO A 131 -13.18 -1.75 8.55
CA PRO A 131 -13.54 -3.02 9.20
C PRO A 131 -12.51 -3.56 10.21
N VAL A 132 -11.28 -3.02 10.22
CA VAL A 132 -10.29 -3.33 11.27
C VAL A 132 -10.62 -2.69 12.62
N HIS A 133 -11.60 -1.79 12.68
CA HIS A 133 -12.05 -1.12 13.89
C HIS A 133 -13.42 -1.65 14.32
N THR A 134 -13.57 -1.90 15.61
CA THR A 134 -14.84 -2.11 16.28
C THR A 134 -15.20 -0.83 17.02
N TRP A 135 -16.34 -0.23 16.72
CA TRP A 135 -16.71 1.05 17.32
C TRP A 135 -18.18 1.15 17.70
N ALA A 136 -18.45 2.02 18.68
CA ALA A 136 -19.80 2.35 19.12
C ALA A 136 -19.91 3.85 19.45
N VAL A 137 -21.09 4.43 19.22
CA VAL A 137 -21.40 5.82 19.57
C VAL A 137 -22.45 5.84 20.68
N GLU A 138 -22.13 6.50 21.78
CA GLU A 138 -22.96 6.62 22.99
C GLU A 138 -23.19 8.10 23.34
N SER A 139 -24.24 8.37 24.12
CA SER A 139 -24.57 9.71 24.59
C SER A 139 -24.59 9.77 26.12
N GLY A 140 -23.93 10.77 26.70
CA GLY A 140 -23.91 10.99 28.16
C GLY A 140 -25.17 11.65 28.73
N ALA A 141 -26.16 11.96 27.89
CA ALA A 141 -27.43 12.57 28.28
C ALA A 141 -28.62 11.65 27.96
N PRO A 142 -29.66 11.61 28.81
CA PRO A 142 -30.89 10.87 28.53
C PRO A 142 -31.58 11.40 27.27
N SER A 143 -32.14 10.49 26.48
CA SER A 143 -32.87 10.78 25.23
C SER A 143 -34.18 11.52 25.53
N VAL A 144 -34.19 12.84 25.46
CA VAL A 144 -35.41 13.64 25.66
C VAL A 144 -36.08 14.04 24.33
N PHE A 145 -35.37 13.97 23.21
CA PHE A 145 -35.89 14.38 21.90
C PHE A 145 -35.48 13.40 20.79
N ASN A 146 -36.42 13.16 19.87
CA ASN A 146 -36.18 12.41 18.65
C ASN A 146 -35.18 13.21 17.80
N VAL A 147 -34.05 12.58 17.48
CA VAL A 147 -32.92 13.26 16.83
C VAL A 147 -33.16 13.27 15.33
N ASP A 148 -33.15 14.45 14.71
CA ASP A 148 -33.27 14.60 13.27
C ASP A 148 -32.26 13.70 12.54
N ALA A 149 -32.72 13.04 11.48
CA ALA A 149 -31.88 12.21 10.64
C ALA A 149 -30.80 13.09 9.99
N VAL A 150 -29.54 12.91 10.37
CA VAL A 150 -28.42 13.55 9.69
C VAL A 150 -28.21 12.86 8.34
N ASP A 151 -28.20 13.65 7.27
CA ASP A 151 -27.91 13.15 5.93
C ASP A 151 -26.43 12.71 5.82
N GLN A 152 -26.23 11.41 5.54
CA GLN A 152 -24.91 10.80 5.37
C GLN A 152 -24.10 11.51 4.26
N ALA A 153 -24.76 11.96 3.19
CA ALA A 153 -24.08 12.62 2.07
C ALA A 153 -23.47 13.98 2.50
N THR A 154 -24.19 14.72 3.34
CA THR A 154 -23.70 15.99 3.92
C THR A 154 -22.46 15.79 4.79
N VAL A 155 -22.41 14.72 5.61
CA VAL A 155 -21.23 14.38 6.43
C VAL A 155 -20.06 13.99 5.54
N GLN A 156 -20.29 13.15 4.53
CA GLN A 156 -19.25 12.73 3.60
C GLN A 156 -18.66 13.92 2.82
N ASP A 157 -19.48 14.85 2.33
CA ASP A 157 -18.98 16.05 1.63
C ASP A 157 -18.17 16.96 2.56
N THR A 158 -18.56 17.06 3.84
CA THR A 158 -17.81 17.81 4.85
C THR A 158 -16.44 17.18 5.10
N ILE A 159 -16.36 15.86 5.23
CA ILE A 159 -15.09 15.12 5.36
C ILE A 159 -14.22 15.32 4.12
N LYS A 160 -14.79 15.16 2.92
CA LYS A 160 -14.07 15.39 1.65
C LYS A 160 -13.53 16.82 1.55
N ARG A 161 -14.31 17.84 1.94
CA ARG A 161 -13.84 19.23 2.01
C ARG A 161 -12.68 19.39 2.98
N PHE A 162 -12.77 18.82 4.17
CA PHE A 162 -11.68 18.83 5.14
C PHE A 162 -10.40 18.17 4.59
N LEU A 163 -10.48 16.96 4.03
CA LEU A 163 -9.32 16.24 3.48
C LEU A 163 -8.61 17.03 2.36
N ARG A 164 -9.36 17.80 1.55
CA ARG A 164 -8.79 18.69 0.53
C ARG A 164 -7.97 19.84 1.11
N THR A 165 -8.21 20.23 2.37
CA THR A 165 -7.42 21.27 3.05
C THR A 165 -6.09 20.75 3.60
N LEU A 166 -5.93 19.42 3.71
CA LEU A 166 -4.72 18.84 4.27
C LEU A 166 -3.51 19.10 3.36
N PRO A 167 -2.32 19.37 3.93
CA PRO A 167 -1.11 19.52 3.13
C PRO A 167 -0.72 18.19 2.46
N SER A 168 0.04 18.30 1.37
CA SER A 168 0.68 17.13 0.74
C SER A 168 1.83 16.62 1.60
N LEU A 169 1.81 15.33 1.95
CA LEU A 169 2.88 14.70 2.71
C LEU A 169 3.98 14.18 1.78
N LEU A 170 5.23 14.14 2.26
CA LEU A 170 6.42 13.69 1.50
C LEU A 170 6.70 14.49 0.20
N GLY A 171 6.17 15.71 0.07
CA GLY A 171 6.34 16.57 -1.10
C GLY A 171 5.08 16.67 -1.94
N GLN A 172 5.21 17.08 -3.20
CA GLN A 172 4.08 17.18 -4.13
C GLN A 172 3.82 15.84 -4.84
N PRO A 173 2.58 15.60 -5.33
CA PRO A 173 2.28 14.45 -6.16
C PRO A 173 3.19 14.42 -7.41
N GLU A 174 3.69 13.24 -7.74
CA GLU A 174 4.63 13.03 -8.84
C GLU A 174 4.18 11.85 -9.70
N VAL A 175 4.31 12.00 -11.01
CA VAL A 175 3.94 11.00 -12.02
C VAL A 175 5.11 10.77 -12.95
N GLU A 176 5.61 9.55 -12.95
CA GLU A 176 6.65 9.10 -13.88
C GLU A 176 6.00 8.66 -15.19
N ARG A 177 6.56 9.11 -16.32
CA ARG A 177 6.00 8.88 -17.65
C ARG A 177 7.01 8.18 -18.53
N SER A 178 6.51 7.23 -19.29
CA SER A 178 7.28 6.57 -20.34
C SER A 178 7.49 7.48 -21.54
N GLN A 179 8.63 7.33 -22.20
CA GLN A 179 8.98 8.06 -23.43
C GLN A 179 8.42 7.41 -24.70
N VAL A 180 8.08 6.11 -24.67
CA VAL A 180 7.57 5.41 -25.87
C VAL A 180 6.07 5.56 -26.06
N ILE A 181 5.31 5.84 -24.99
CA ILE A 181 3.87 6.12 -25.05
C ILE A 181 3.68 7.63 -25.36
N PRO A 182 3.06 8.00 -26.49
CA PRO A 182 2.95 9.40 -26.92
C PRO A 182 2.02 10.22 -26.00
N ALA A 183 2.58 11.15 -25.25
CA ALA A 183 1.89 11.94 -24.22
C ALA A 183 0.87 12.95 -24.80
N GLU A 184 0.99 13.29 -26.08
CA GLU A 184 0.04 14.10 -26.83
C GLU A 184 -1.25 13.33 -27.16
N THR A 185 -1.17 12.00 -27.22
CA THR A 185 -2.28 11.11 -27.56
C THR A 185 -2.87 10.43 -26.33
N PHE A 186 -2.02 10.02 -25.37
CA PHE A 186 -2.42 9.27 -24.19
C PHE A 186 -2.02 10.00 -22.91
N VAL A 187 -2.92 9.97 -21.93
CA VAL A 187 -2.62 10.37 -20.56
C VAL A 187 -2.20 9.13 -19.80
N HIS A 188 -0.91 9.02 -19.45
CA HIS A 188 -0.37 7.87 -18.74
C HIS A 188 0.60 8.26 -17.63
N GLY A 189 0.92 7.27 -16.79
CA GLY A 189 2.07 7.30 -15.92
C GLY A 189 1.95 6.39 -14.70
N TYR A 190 2.99 6.43 -13.87
CA TYR A 190 3.09 5.73 -12.61
C TYR A 190 3.16 6.74 -11.47
N SER A 191 2.31 6.58 -10.46
CA SER A 191 2.36 7.43 -9.26
C SER A 191 3.54 7.05 -8.37
N THR A 192 4.12 8.03 -7.68
CA THR A 192 4.99 7.76 -6.52
C THR A 192 4.18 7.73 -5.22
N ARG A 193 4.81 7.41 -4.09
CA ARG A 193 4.21 7.45 -2.75
C ARG A 193 4.06 8.87 -2.19
N ARG A 194 4.48 9.91 -2.91
CA ARG A 194 4.54 11.30 -2.45
C ARG A 194 3.25 12.05 -2.79
N GLY A 195 2.89 13.03 -1.97
CA GLY A 195 1.82 13.99 -2.27
C GLY A 195 0.43 13.67 -1.71
N GLY A 196 0.26 12.53 -1.04
CA GLY A 196 -1.04 12.12 -0.51
C GLY A 196 -1.30 12.57 0.93
N VAL A 197 -2.34 12.01 1.55
CA VAL A 197 -2.81 12.31 2.91
C VAL A 197 -2.85 11.10 3.85
N SER A 198 -2.45 9.92 3.38
CA SER A 198 -2.31 8.74 4.25
C SER A 198 -1.14 8.95 5.22
N THR A 199 -1.32 8.61 6.49
CA THR A 199 -0.38 8.99 7.56
C THR A 199 0.34 7.83 8.23
N LEU A 200 -0.06 6.58 7.98
CA LEU A 200 0.60 5.45 8.62
C LEU A 200 1.97 5.18 8.01
N PRO A 201 2.97 4.73 8.78
CA PRO A 201 4.35 4.58 8.31
C PRO A 201 4.50 3.78 6.99
N THR A 202 3.73 2.70 6.85
CA THR A 202 3.80 1.81 5.69
C THR A 202 2.86 2.19 4.54
N THR A 203 1.90 3.11 4.77
CA THR A 203 0.95 3.60 3.74
C THR A 203 1.11 5.09 3.42
N THR A 204 2.00 5.81 4.10
CA THR A 204 2.22 7.23 3.84
C THR A 204 2.96 7.46 2.52
N SER A 205 2.58 8.36 1.63
CA SER A 205 1.47 9.32 1.72
C SER A 205 0.35 9.09 0.71
N MET A 206 0.70 8.72 -0.52
CA MET A 206 -0.20 8.55 -1.65
C MET A 206 -0.62 7.08 -1.80
N ASN A 207 -1.24 6.50 -0.77
CA ASN A 207 -1.82 5.16 -0.91
C ASN A 207 -3.08 5.24 -1.77
N LEU A 208 -3.13 4.45 -2.84
CA LEU A 208 -4.18 4.50 -3.85
C LEU A 208 -5.03 3.22 -3.90
N TYR A 209 -4.89 2.35 -2.90
CA TYR A 209 -5.61 1.08 -2.88
C TYR A 209 -6.19 0.76 -1.49
N TYR A 210 -7.51 0.62 -1.47
CA TYR A 210 -8.30 0.25 -0.30
C TYR A 210 -8.43 -1.27 -0.17
N THR A 211 -8.37 -1.78 1.06
CA THR A 211 -8.85 -3.12 1.41
C THR A 211 -9.44 -3.09 2.82
N ASP A 212 -10.37 -4.00 3.12
CA ASP A 212 -10.98 -4.11 4.45
C ASP A 212 -9.99 -4.49 5.57
N LYS A 213 -8.76 -4.88 5.19
CA LYS A 213 -7.67 -5.21 6.12
C LYS A 213 -6.78 -4.01 6.45
N LYS A 214 -6.98 -2.86 5.80
CA LYS A 214 -6.18 -1.64 6.00
C LYS A 214 -6.93 -0.63 6.89
N ARG A 215 -6.16 0.22 7.57
CA ARG A 215 -6.66 1.31 8.43
C ARG A 215 -6.99 2.59 7.67
N ASP A 216 -6.48 2.76 6.45
CA ASP A 216 -6.82 3.88 5.55
C ASP A 216 -8.27 3.71 5.06
N PRO A 217 -9.17 4.66 5.35
CA PRO A 217 -10.54 4.60 4.88
C PRO A 217 -10.67 4.98 3.41
N GLN A 218 -11.76 4.54 2.77
CA GLN A 218 -12.04 4.81 1.36
C GLN A 218 -11.99 6.32 1.03
N VAL A 219 -12.53 7.19 1.91
CA VAL A 219 -12.51 8.65 1.70
C VAL A 219 -11.10 9.26 1.63
N VAL A 220 -10.11 8.64 2.29
CA VAL A 220 -8.69 9.04 2.21
C VAL A 220 -8.08 8.57 0.89
N ILE A 221 -8.39 7.34 0.47
CA ILE A 221 -7.96 6.80 -0.83
C ILE A 221 -8.54 7.62 -1.99
N ASP A 222 -9.80 8.04 -1.88
CA ASP A 222 -10.47 8.88 -2.87
C ASP A 222 -9.81 10.27 -2.99
N GLU A 223 -9.39 10.86 -1.87
CA GLU A 223 -8.64 12.13 -1.89
C GLU A 223 -7.26 11.95 -2.54
N ASN A 224 -6.54 10.87 -2.23
CA ASN A 224 -5.27 10.55 -2.90
C ASN A 224 -5.48 10.36 -4.41
N LEU A 225 -6.51 9.62 -4.82
CA LEU A 225 -6.85 9.43 -6.23
C LEU A 225 -7.21 10.76 -6.90
N ARG A 226 -7.94 11.66 -6.22
CA ARG A 226 -8.25 13.00 -6.73
C ARG A 226 -6.97 13.83 -6.96
N ARG A 227 -6.03 13.79 -6.02
CA ARG A 227 -4.73 14.47 -6.15
C ARG A 227 -3.91 13.92 -7.32
N LEU A 228 -3.87 12.59 -7.45
CA LEU A 228 -3.22 11.96 -8.59
C LEU A 228 -3.90 12.34 -9.91
N ALA A 229 -5.23 12.28 -9.98
CA ALA A 229 -6.01 12.65 -11.16
C ALA A 229 -5.71 14.08 -11.63
N GLN A 230 -5.53 15.01 -10.69
CA GLN A 230 -5.16 16.40 -10.98
C GLN A 230 -3.79 16.52 -11.65
N VAL A 231 -2.76 15.79 -11.16
CA VAL A 231 -1.38 15.87 -11.70
C VAL A 231 -1.16 14.95 -12.91
N GLY A 232 -1.86 13.82 -12.97
CA GLY A 232 -1.92 12.95 -14.15
C GLY A 232 -2.72 13.60 -15.28
N GLY A 233 -3.72 14.41 -14.92
CA GLY A 233 -4.66 15.08 -15.81
C GLY A 233 -5.62 14.11 -16.50
N PHE A 234 -6.19 13.22 -15.71
CA PHE A 234 -7.31 12.36 -16.09
C PHE A 234 -8.52 12.65 -15.20
N ASP A 235 -9.72 12.32 -15.68
CA ASP A 235 -10.93 12.35 -14.85
C ASP A 235 -11.07 11.03 -14.09
N ASN A 236 -11.29 11.11 -12.78
CA ASN A 236 -11.49 9.94 -11.93
C ASN A 236 -12.95 9.45 -11.89
N SER A 237 -13.89 10.10 -12.58
CA SER A 237 -15.29 9.68 -12.65
C SER A 237 -15.50 8.34 -13.38
N ARG A 238 -14.63 8.02 -14.35
CA ARG A 238 -14.62 6.79 -15.15
C ARG A 238 -13.31 6.03 -14.98
N PHE A 239 -12.92 5.86 -13.71
CA PHE A 239 -11.71 5.17 -13.32
C PHE A 239 -11.97 3.69 -13.01
N HIS A 240 -11.26 2.80 -13.70
CA HIS A 240 -11.31 1.36 -13.49
C HIS A 240 -9.94 0.84 -13.09
N ILE A 241 -9.86 0.30 -11.87
CA ILE A 241 -8.66 -0.35 -11.35
C ILE A 241 -8.82 -1.87 -11.36
N ILE A 242 -7.73 -2.56 -11.67
CA ILE A 242 -7.66 -4.03 -11.69
C ILE A 242 -8.05 -4.64 -10.34
N ARG A 243 -8.86 -5.71 -10.39
CA ARG A 243 -9.25 -6.53 -9.23
C ARG A 243 -8.44 -7.82 -9.22
N THR A 244 -7.17 -7.69 -8.86
CA THR A 244 -6.14 -8.73 -9.04
C THR A 244 -6.48 -10.07 -8.38
N GLU A 245 -6.16 -11.16 -9.07
CA GLU A 245 -6.07 -12.53 -8.54
C GLU A 245 -4.68 -13.15 -8.75
N HIS A 246 -3.73 -12.36 -9.24
CA HIS A 246 -2.38 -12.77 -9.62
C HIS A 246 -2.37 -13.85 -10.71
N GLY A 247 -3.39 -13.82 -11.58
CA GLY A 247 -3.51 -14.63 -12.78
C GLY A 247 -3.19 -13.86 -14.06
N HIS A 248 -3.90 -14.17 -15.14
CA HIS A 248 -3.69 -13.61 -16.47
C HIS A 248 -4.98 -13.16 -17.18
N ASN A 249 -6.10 -13.14 -16.46
CA ASN A 249 -7.42 -12.80 -17.03
C ASN A 249 -7.49 -11.32 -17.43
N VAL A 250 -8.02 -11.06 -18.63
CA VAL A 250 -8.15 -9.72 -19.21
C VAL A 250 -9.63 -9.35 -19.30
N TRP A 251 -10.03 -8.24 -18.68
CA TRP A 251 -11.37 -7.69 -18.85
C TRP A 251 -11.40 -6.62 -19.96
N ARG A 252 -12.34 -6.76 -20.90
CA ARG A 252 -12.58 -5.81 -21.98
C ARG A 252 -13.60 -4.76 -21.55
N VAL A 253 -13.10 -3.61 -21.10
CA VAL A 253 -13.95 -2.54 -20.54
C VAL A 253 -14.89 -2.00 -21.63
N GLY A 254 -16.19 -2.02 -21.35
CA GLY A 254 -17.23 -1.56 -22.25
C GLY A 254 -17.78 -2.60 -23.22
N ARG A 255 -17.17 -3.80 -23.30
CA ARG A 255 -17.63 -4.89 -24.17
C ARG A 255 -18.33 -6.02 -23.41
N GLU A 256 -18.06 -6.16 -22.13
CA GLU A 256 -18.63 -7.21 -21.27
C GLU A 256 -18.85 -6.73 -19.83
N GLN A 257 -19.68 -7.47 -19.08
CA GLN A 257 -19.86 -7.20 -17.65
C GLN A 257 -18.54 -7.39 -16.90
N GLN A 258 -18.29 -6.54 -15.91
CA GLN A 258 -17.06 -6.59 -15.12
C GLN A 258 -16.96 -7.91 -14.34
N PRO A 259 -15.91 -8.72 -14.55
CA PRO A 259 -15.66 -9.91 -13.74
C PRO A 259 -15.35 -9.57 -12.28
N ALA A 260 -15.52 -10.54 -11.39
CA ALA A 260 -15.20 -10.37 -9.98
C ALA A 260 -13.70 -10.10 -9.76
N ARG A 261 -12.85 -10.82 -10.51
CA ARG A 261 -11.39 -10.72 -10.48
C ARG A 261 -10.80 -10.83 -11.88
N TYR A 262 -9.69 -10.16 -12.09
CA TYR A 262 -8.90 -10.13 -13.33
C TYR A 262 -7.57 -9.44 -13.06
N ASP A 263 -6.58 -9.61 -13.94
CA ASP A 263 -5.23 -9.04 -13.78
C ASP A 263 -4.82 -8.12 -14.93
N ALA A 264 -5.72 -7.89 -15.88
CA ALA A 264 -5.54 -6.93 -16.96
C ALA A 264 -6.85 -6.29 -17.44
N LEU A 265 -6.72 -5.11 -18.04
CA LEU A 265 -7.77 -4.30 -18.64
C LEU A 265 -7.38 -3.94 -20.06
N VAL A 266 -8.32 -3.97 -21.01
CA VAL A 266 -8.15 -3.43 -22.37
C VAL A 266 -9.41 -2.66 -22.78
N THR A 267 -9.26 -1.52 -23.46
CA THR A 267 -10.38 -0.75 -24.00
C THR A 267 -9.99 0.18 -25.15
N ASP A 268 -10.96 0.47 -26.02
CA ASP A 268 -10.94 1.50 -27.07
C ASP A 268 -11.79 2.74 -26.68
N LEU A 269 -12.32 2.76 -25.45
CA LEU A 269 -13.17 3.86 -24.98
C LEU A 269 -12.35 5.11 -24.62
N ARG A 270 -12.84 6.25 -25.08
CA ARG A 270 -12.32 7.57 -24.70
C ARG A 270 -12.85 8.02 -23.34
N ASP A 271 -12.06 8.86 -22.67
CA ASP A 271 -12.30 9.39 -21.33
C ASP A 271 -12.59 8.28 -20.30
N VAL A 272 -11.96 7.12 -20.50
CA VAL A 272 -11.93 6.00 -19.54
C VAL A 272 -10.48 5.84 -19.08
N THR A 273 -10.28 5.88 -17.77
CA THR A 273 -8.96 5.64 -17.19
C THR A 273 -8.91 4.21 -16.68
N ILE A 274 -8.00 3.41 -17.22
CA ILE A 274 -7.71 2.07 -16.70
C ILE A 274 -6.41 2.10 -15.92
N ALA A 275 -6.35 1.33 -14.83
CA ALA A 275 -5.21 1.36 -13.92
C ALA A 275 -4.95 0.01 -13.26
N ALA A 276 -3.73 -0.19 -12.78
CA ALA A 276 -3.35 -1.32 -11.96
C ALA A 276 -2.57 -0.85 -10.73
N ALA A 277 -2.82 -1.47 -9.58
CA ALA A 277 -2.02 -1.27 -8.39
C ALA A 277 -0.76 -2.14 -8.40
N GLY A 278 0.33 -1.59 -7.86
CA GLY A 278 1.61 -2.27 -7.67
C GLY A 278 2.27 -1.81 -6.38
N ALA A 279 3.00 -2.72 -5.75
CA ALA A 279 3.88 -2.46 -4.61
C ALA A 279 4.96 -3.55 -4.54
N ASP A 280 5.63 -3.78 -5.69
CA ASP A 280 6.72 -4.73 -5.99
C ASP A 280 6.46 -5.50 -7.29
N CYS A 281 5.21 -5.89 -7.53
CA CYS A 281 4.76 -6.40 -8.83
C CYS A 281 4.84 -5.30 -9.88
N ILE A 282 5.18 -5.67 -11.12
CA ILE A 282 5.30 -4.72 -12.23
C ILE A 282 3.90 -4.39 -12.76
N VAL A 283 3.63 -3.11 -13.00
CA VAL A 283 2.46 -2.67 -13.75
C VAL A 283 2.86 -2.36 -15.18
N LEU A 284 2.22 -3.01 -16.14
CA LEU A 284 2.43 -2.80 -17.57
C LEU A 284 1.35 -1.86 -18.10
N LEU A 285 1.73 -0.85 -18.88
CA LEU A 285 0.80 0.01 -19.61
C LEU A 285 1.02 -0.19 -21.11
N PHE A 286 -0.07 -0.36 -21.86
CA PHE A 286 -0.07 -0.65 -23.28
C PHE A 286 -0.81 0.45 -24.03
N ALA A 287 -0.27 0.88 -25.17
CA ALA A 287 -0.90 1.86 -26.04
C ALA A 287 -0.66 1.52 -27.51
N ASP A 288 -1.73 1.48 -28.29
CA ASP A 288 -1.67 1.43 -29.75
C ASP A 288 -2.23 2.76 -30.30
N PRO A 289 -1.38 3.68 -30.80
CA PRO A 289 -1.82 4.95 -31.39
C PRO A 289 -2.46 4.81 -32.78
N VAL A 290 -2.36 3.64 -33.42
CA VAL A 290 -2.96 3.38 -34.74
C VAL A 290 -4.39 2.87 -34.56
N ALA A 291 -4.55 1.79 -33.78
CA ALA A 291 -5.87 1.23 -33.48
C ALA A 291 -6.64 2.03 -32.41
N MET A 292 -5.97 2.94 -31.69
CA MET A 292 -6.51 3.71 -30.57
C MET A 292 -7.06 2.81 -29.47
N VAL A 293 -6.18 1.93 -28.97
CA VAL A 293 -6.49 0.95 -27.92
C VAL A 293 -5.48 1.10 -26.79
N ILE A 294 -5.96 1.05 -25.56
CA ILE A 294 -5.12 1.06 -24.36
C ILE A 294 -5.31 -0.20 -23.53
N GLY A 295 -4.26 -0.59 -22.83
CA GLY A 295 -4.29 -1.69 -21.89
C GLY A 295 -3.50 -1.40 -20.62
N ALA A 296 -3.83 -2.09 -19.53
CA ALA A 296 -3.07 -2.10 -18.30
C ALA A 296 -3.04 -3.52 -17.73
N ALA A 297 -1.91 -3.97 -17.18
CA ALA A 297 -1.80 -5.27 -16.54
C ALA A 297 -1.01 -5.22 -15.24
N HIS A 298 -1.45 -6.01 -14.26
CA HIS A 298 -0.70 -6.33 -13.05
C HIS A 298 0.11 -7.60 -13.28
N ALA A 299 1.42 -7.46 -13.46
CA ALA A 299 2.36 -8.56 -13.70
C ALA A 299 3.18 -8.85 -12.43
N GLY A 300 2.53 -9.47 -11.44
CA GLY A 300 3.25 -10.16 -10.36
C GLY A 300 4.00 -11.39 -10.88
N TRP A 301 4.73 -12.11 -10.02
CA TRP A 301 5.50 -13.27 -10.47
C TRP A 301 4.62 -14.35 -11.10
N ARG A 302 3.45 -14.65 -10.52
CA ARG A 302 2.47 -15.59 -11.06
C ARG A 302 1.91 -15.13 -12.41
N GLY A 303 1.47 -13.87 -12.50
CA GLY A 303 0.96 -13.30 -13.76
C GLY A 303 2.03 -13.25 -14.85
N THR A 304 3.29 -13.01 -14.49
CA THR A 304 4.43 -13.01 -15.42
C THR A 304 4.65 -14.40 -16.01
N VAL A 305 4.72 -15.44 -15.18
CA VAL A 305 4.92 -16.82 -15.67
C VAL A 305 3.69 -17.37 -16.39
N GLN A 306 2.50 -16.87 -16.05
CA GLN A 306 1.25 -17.11 -16.80
C GLN A 306 1.11 -16.19 -18.03
N ARG A 307 2.13 -15.38 -18.33
CA ARG A 307 2.24 -14.54 -19.53
C ARG A 307 1.08 -13.53 -19.68
N VAL A 308 0.64 -12.90 -18.60
CA VAL A 308 -0.42 -11.86 -18.65
C VAL A 308 -0.12 -10.77 -19.69
N ALA A 309 1.15 -10.40 -19.86
CA ALA A 309 1.59 -9.47 -20.90
C ALA A 309 1.21 -9.94 -22.32
N ALA A 310 1.40 -11.23 -22.61
CA ALA A 310 1.01 -11.83 -23.87
C ALA A 310 -0.52 -11.88 -24.04
N HIS A 311 -1.25 -12.19 -22.96
CA HIS A 311 -2.71 -12.18 -23.00
C HIS A 311 -3.27 -10.80 -23.36
N VAL A 312 -2.67 -9.71 -22.84
CA VAL A 312 -3.07 -8.35 -23.24
C VAL A 312 -2.80 -8.08 -24.71
N VAL A 313 -1.59 -8.38 -25.21
CA VAL A 313 -1.25 -8.20 -26.63
C VAL A 313 -2.23 -8.99 -27.51
N ARG A 314 -2.51 -10.25 -27.17
CA ARG A 314 -3.46 -11.09 -27.91
C ARG A 314 -4.87 -10.50 -27.92
N VAL A 315 -5.38 -10.01 -26.79
CA VAL A 315 -6.69 -9.35 -26.75
C VAL A 315 -6.69 -8.08 -27.61
N MET A 316 -5.65 -7.25 -27.54
CA MET A 316 -5.53 -6.07 -28.40
C MET A 316 -5.54 -6.44 -29.89
N THR A 317 -4.83 -7.51 -30.29
CA THR A 317 -4.77 -7.92 -31.69
C THR A 317 -6.05 -8.61 -32.18
N THR A 318 -6.58 -9.59 -31.44
CA THR A 318 -7.73 -10.39 -31.90
C THR A 318 -9.06 -9.66 -31.75
N GLU A 319 -9.22 -8.83 -30.73
CA GLU A 319 -10.51 -8.20 -30.40
C GLU A 319 -10.60 -6.74 -30.88
N TYR A 320 -9.45 -6.05 -31.01
CA TYR A 320 -9.40 -4.63 -31.37
C TYR A 320 -8.63 -4.34 -32.66
N GLY A 321 -8.00 -5.35 -33.27
CA GLY A 321 -7.30 -5.20 -34.55
C GLY A 321 -5.96 -4.47 -34.46
N SER A 322 -5.39 -4.34 -33.26
CA SER A 322 -4.02 -3.86 -33.07
C SER A 322 -3.03 -4.75 -33.82
N LYS A 323 -1.90 -4.16 -34.22
CA LYS A 323 -0.75 -4.92 -34.70
C LYS A 323 0.35 -4.89 -33.64
N PRO A 324 1.01 -6.01 -33.32
CA PRO A 324 2.08 -6.02 -32.31
C PRO A 324 3.17 -4.97 -32.54
N GLN A 325 3.46 -4.64 -33.80
CA GLN A 325 4.46 -3.65 -34.19
C GLN A 325 4.07 -2.20 -33.86
N ASP A 326 2.77 -1.93 -33.69
CA ASP A 326 2.23 -0.60 -33.35
C ASP A 326 2.05 -0.42 -31.83
N ILE A 327 2.01 -1.53 -31.08
CA ILE A 327 1.84 -1.54 -29.62
C ILE A 327 3.12 -1.02 -28.95
N ARG A 328 2.93 -0.03 -28.08
CA ARG A 328 3.95 0.50 -27.17
C ARG A 328 3.65 0.04 -25.76
N VAL A 329 4.69 -0.35 -25.03
CA VAL A 329 4.55 -0.87 -23.68
C VAL A 329 5.52 -0.16 -22.74
N ALA A 330 5.00 0.31 -21.62
CA ALA A 330 5.79 0.82 -20.51
C ALA A 330 5.76 -0.17 -19.35
N LEU A 331 6.92 -0.43 -18.73
CA LEU A 331 7.05 -1.22 -17.51
C LEU A 331 7.22 -0.28 -16.31
N GLY A 332 6.32 -0.38 -15.35
CA GLY A 332 6.33 0.43 -14.14
C GLY A 332 7.33 -0.05 -13.09
N PRO A 333 7.44 0.70 -11.97
CA PRO A 333 8.27 0.34 -10.84
C PRO A 333 7.90 -1.04 -10.28
N GLY A 334 8.92 -1.86 -9.99
CA GLY A 334 8.76 -3.20 -9.42
C GLY A 334 10.09 -3.72 -8.87
N LEU A 335 10.12 -4.92 -8.30
CA LEU A 335 11.37 -5.48 -7.77
C LEU A 335 12.38 -5.72 -8.91
N ARG A 336 13.62 -5.27 -8.69
CA ARG A 336 14.76 -5.68 -9.51
C ARG A 336 15.18 -7.12 -9.18
N MET A 337 15.89 -7.77 -10.10
CA MET A 337 16.41 -9.13 -9.91
C MET A 337 17.05 -9.35 -8.54
N GLY A 338 18.04 -8.53 -8.14
CA GLY A 338 18.73 -8.66 -6.85
C GLY A 338 17.87 -8.43 -5.59
N CYS A 339 16.60 -8.07 -5.74
CA CYS A 339 15.66 -7.86 -4.64
C CYS A 339 14.48 -8.86 -4.63
N PHE A 340 14.27 -9.62 -5.71
CA PHE A 340 13.21 -10.62 -5.78
C PHE A 340 13.79 -12.02 -5.63
N ARG A 341 13.78 -12.52 -4.40
CA ARG A 341 14.29 -13.85 -4.04
C ARG A 341 13.16 -14.88 -4.13
N MET A 342 13.44 -16.04 -4.71
CA MET A 342 12.52 -17.18 -4.75
C MET A 342 13.24 -18.50 -4.49
N LEU A 343 12.49 -19.54 -4.14
CA LEU A 343 13.06 -20.88 -3.96
C LEU A 343 13.47 -21.45 -5.33
N GLU A 344 14.61 -22.14 -5.40
CA GLU A 344 15.10 -22.75 -6.65
C GLU A 344 14.07 -23.73 -7.24
N GLU A 345 13.36 -24.48 -6.39
CA GLU A 345 12.29 -25.40 -6.81
C GLU A 345 11.06 -24.71 -7.43
N GLU A 346 10.85 -23.42 -7.16
CA GLU A 346 9.76 -22.61 -7.72
C GLU A 346 10.18 -21.85 -9.00
N SER A 347 11.46 -21.95 -9.38
CA SER A 347 12.05 -21.10 -10.43
C SER A 347 11.83 -21.61 -11.85
N GLN A 348 11.46 -22.89 -12.03
CA GLN A 348 11.32 -23.51 -13.34
C GLN A 348 10.46 -22.70 -14.33
N PRO A 349 9.30 -22.12 -13.93
CA PRO A 349 8.48 -21.34 -14.86
C PRO A 349 9.18 -20.09 -15.41
N PHE A 350 10.15 -19.51 -14.69
CA PHE A 350 10.98 -18.41 -15.20
C PHE A 350 12.05 -18.91 -16.17
N PHE A 351 12.63 -20.08 -15.90
CA PHE A 351 13.56 -20.73 -16.82
C PHE A 351 12.89 -21.04 -18.17
N ASP A 352 11.63 -21.46 -18.13
CA ASP A 352 10.80 -21.75 -19.32
C ASP A 352 10.51 -20.48 -20.15
N ILE A 353 10.54 -19.28 -19.55
CA ILE A 353 10.56 -18.02 -20.29
C ILE A 353 11.94 -17.85 -20.93
N HIS A 354 12.98 -17.79 -20.10
CA HIS A 354 14.37 -17.77 -20.54
C HIS A 354 15.34 -17.97 -19.36
N PRO A 355 16.47 -18.70 -19.51
CA PRO A 355 17.42 -18.92 -18.43
C PRO A 355 18.00 -17.64 -17.80
N THR A 356 18.13 -16.56 -18.57
CA THR A 356 18.65 -15.26 -18.06
C THR A 356 17.68 -14.53 -17.14
N CYS A 357 16.42 -14.98 -17.04
CA CYS A 357 15.46 -14.43 -16.09
C CYS A 357 15.80 -14.80 -14.64
N LEU A 358 16.79 -15.68 -14.42
CA LEU A 358 17.22 -16.15 -13.11
C LEU A 358 18.71 -15.89 -12.90
N SER A 359 19.09 -15.57 -11.65
CA SER A 359 20.47 -15.50 -11.21
C SER A 359 20.69 -16.23 -9.89
N LYS A 360 21.86 -16.85 -9.72
CA LYS A 360 22.35 -17.39 -8.45
C LYS A 360 23.02 -16.32 -7.59
N ASP A 361 23.56 -15.29 -8.23
CA ASP A 361 24.35 -14.25 -7.57
C ASP A 361 23.57 -12.94 -7.44
N VAL A 362 23.66 -12.32 -6.26
CA VAL A 362 23.23 -10.93 -6.04
C VAL A 362 24.33 -10.03 -6.55
N HIS A 363 24.40 -9.76 -7.86
CA HIS A 363 25.30 -8.72 -8.31
C HIS A 363 24.71 -7.36 -7.93
N PRO A 364 25.38 -6.52 -7.10
CA PRO A 364 24.80 -5.27 -6.61
C PRO A 364 24.44 -4.25 -7.71
N ARG A 365 24.89 -4.46 -8.95
CA ARG A 365 24.72 -3.57 -10.11
C ARG A 365 24.17 -4.26 -11.37
N SER A 366 23.26 -5.24 -11.27
CA SER A 366 22.52 -5.67 -12.48
C SER A 366 21.50 -4.61 -12.92
N HIS A 367 21.97 -3.39 -13.21
CA HIS A 367 21.31 -2.52 -14.16
C HIS A 367 21.68 -3.09 -15.53
N PHE A 368 20.72 -3.66 -16.25
CA PHE A 368 20.86 -3.73 -17.70
C PHE A 368 20.89 -2.29 -18.19
N VAL A 369 22.08 -1.77 -18.46
CA VAL A 369 22.25 -0.59 -19.29
C VAL A 369 21.93 -1.06 -20.70
N CYS A 370 21.01 -0.37 -21.37
CA CYS A 370 20.76 -0.53 -22.79
C CYS A 370 22.09 -0.35 -23.55
N GLU A 371 22.72 -1.45 -23.95
CA GLU A 371 23.77 -1.41 -24.97
C GLU A 371 23.08 -1.24 -26.32
N ARG A 372 23.37 -0.09 -26.90
CA ARG A 372 22.95 0.43 -28.20
C ARG A 372 22.99 -0.62 -29.33
N ASP A 373 21.97 -0.51 -30.18
CA ASP A 373 21.99 -0.76 -31.62
C ASP A 373 22.27 -2.20 -32.11
N PHE A 374 21.29 -3.09 -31.98
CA PHE A 374 21.12 -4.15 -32.98
C PHE A 374 20.48 -3.54 -34.23
N ASN A 375 21.37 -3.10 -35.13
CA ASN A 375 21.08 -2.63 -36.48
C ASN A 375 20.11 -3.61 -37.19
N CYS A 376 18.88 -3.17 -37.43
CA CYS A 376 18.02 -3.77 -38.44
C CYS A 376 18.55 -3.37 -39.81
N ALA A 377 19.33 -4.26 -40.43
CA ALA A 377 19.58 -4.25 -41.87
C ALA A 377 19.01 -5.54 -42.48
N SER A 378 18.16 -5.36 -43.48
CA SER A 378 17.49 -6.35 -44.33
C SER A 378 18.44 -7.35 -45.03
N PRO A 379 17.94 -8.48 -45.55
CA PRO A 379 18.74 -9.67 -45.80
C PRO A 379 19.54 -9.59 -47.11
N THR A 380 20.86 -9.79 -47.02
CA THR A 380 21.69 -10.12 -48.19
C THR A 380 22.64 -11.26 -47.86
N THR A 381 22.34 -12.42 -48.45
CA THR A 381 23.21 -13.52 -48.91
C THR A 381 24.58 -13.75 -48.26
N ASP A 382 24.68 -14.92 -47.62
CA ASP A 382 25.75 -15.92 -47.68
C ASP A 382 27.21 -15.49 -47.41
N SER A 383 27.71 -15.83 -46.22
CA SER A 383 29.05 -16.40 -46.07
C SER A 383 29.23 -17.00 -44.66
N GLN A 384 29.71 -18.25 -44.64
CA GLN A 384 30.17 -18.97 -43.45
C GLN A 384 31.21 -18.18 -42.65
N GLN A 385 31.07 -18.11 -41.32
CA GLN A 385 32.24 -17.98 -40.43
C GLN A 385 32.00 -18.47 -38.99
N LYS A 386 32.64 -19.61 -38.73
CA LYS A 386 33.25 -20.15 -37.49
C LYS A 386 32.90 -19.48 -36.15
N THR A 387 32.38 -20.32 -35.27
CA THR A 387 32.44 -20.21 -33.80
C THR A 387 33.88 -20.01 -33.32
N GLN A 388 34.10 -18.96 -32.51
CA GLN A 388 35.29 -18.82 -31.67
C GLN A 388 34.87 -18.74 -30.21
N ASP A 389 35.36 -19.70 -29.43
CA ASP A 389 35.29 -19.72 -27.97
C ASP A 389 36.04 -18.52 -27.38
N ILE A 390 35.35 -17.71 -26.58
CA ILE A 390 35.98 -16.63 -25.81
C ILE A 390 36.42 -17.21 -24.46
N VAL A 391 37.72 -17.48 -24.34
CA VAL A 391 38.40 -17.74 -23.07
C VAL A 391 38.70 -16.40 -22.40
N VAL A 392 38.01 -16.07 -21.32
CA VAL A 392 38.33 -14.88 -20.50
C VAL A 392 39.44 -15.24 -19.52
N SER A 393 40.65 -14.71 -19.76
CA SER A 393 41.78 -14.79 -18.83
C SER A 393 41.72 -13.63 -17.82
N VAL A 394 41.63 -13.95 -16.53
CA VAL A 394 41.68 -12.97 -15.44
C VAL A 394 43.14 -12.70 -15.08
N VAL A 395 43.59 -11.46 -15.24
CA VAL A 395 44.88 -10.98 -14.73
C VAL A 395 44.66 -10.36 -13.36
N VAL A 396 45.26 -10.94 -12.32
CA VAL A 396 45.30 -10.38 -10.97
C VAL A 396 46.71 -9.83 -10.69
N PRO A 397 46.89 -8.53 -10.39
CA PRO A 397 48.12 -8.04 -9.79
C PRO A 397 48.01 -8.07 -8.26
N GLY A 398 48.95 -8.77 -7.61
CA GLY A 398 49.06 -8.81 -6.15
C GLY A 398 49.95 -7.71 -5.57
N LYS A 399 49.72 -7.39 -4.28
CA LYS A 399 50.74 -7.37 -3.20
C LYS A 399 50.11 -7.03 -1.83
N ASP A 400 50.21 -7.99 -0.93
CA ASP A 400 50.56 -7.97 0.50
C ASP A 400 50.18 -6.77 1.39
N PHE A 401 49.35 -7.04 2.43
CA PHE A 401 49.64 -6.68 3.82
C PHE A 401 49.05 -7.72 4.79
N LEU A 402 49.81 -7.96 5.87
CA LEU A 402 49.73 -9.01 6.90
C LEU A 402 48.46 -8.96 7.80
N PRO A 403 48.15 -10.06 8.53
CA PRO A 403 46.92 -10.21 9.30
C PRO A 403 47.02 -9.55 10.69
N VAL A 404 45.92 -8.95 11.15
CA VAL A 404 45.71 -8.65 12.57
C VAL A 404 44.72 -9.67 13.11
N SER A 405 45.24 -10.55 13.96
CA SER A 405 44.48 -11.42 14.85
C SER A 405 43.93 -10.62 16.02
N LEU A 406 42.62 -10.70 16.26
CA LEU A 406 42.06 -10.55 17.61
C LEU A 406 41.05 -11.67 17.83
N SER A 407 41.34 -12.43 18.88
CA SER A 407 40.66 -13.60 19.41
C SER A 407 39.32 -13.27 20.06
N ASP A 408 38.36 -14.17 19.86
CA ASP A 408 37.33 -14.71 20.76
C ASP A 408 36.90 -13.88 21.99
N ASP A 409 35.61 -13.52 22.03
CA ASP A 409 34.61 -14.21 22.88
C ASP A 409 33.37 -13.34 23.14
N LYS A 410 32.22 -13.81 22.64
CA LYS A 410 30.90 -13.91 23.32
C LYS A 410 29.77 -13.87 22.29
N ALA A 411 29.42 -15.06 21.82
CA ALA A 411 28.08 -15.36 21.33
C ALA A 411 27.13 -15.51 22.53
N SER A 412 25.95 -14.91 22.47
CA SER A 412 24.69 -15.59 22.80
C SER A 412 23.48 -14.73 22.49
N SER A 413 22.51 -15.40 21.86
CA SER A 413 21.07 -15.14 21.84
C SER A 413 20.55 -13.85 21.22
N LEU A 414 20.28 -13.91 19.91
CA LEU A 414 19.03 -13.37 19.37
C LEU A 414 18.37 -14.46 18.52
N ARG A 415 17.15 -14.83 18.91
CA ARG A 415 16.29 -15.77 18.19
C ARG A 415 15.85 -15.11 16.89
N GLU A 416 16.18 -15.71 15.75
CA GLU A 416 15.51 -15.39 14.48
C GLU A 416 14.15 -16.08 14.50
N GLU A 417 13.07 -15.30 14.55
CA GLU A 417 11.73 -15.81 14.30
C GLU A 417 11.52 -15.99 12.79
N GLU A 418 11.13 -17.21 12.42
CA GLU A 418 10.82 -17.62 11.06
C GLU A 418 9.64 -16.81 10.49
N HIS A 419 9.87 -16.07 9.40
CA HIS A 419 8.80 -15.49 8.59
C HIS A 419 8.41 -16.45 7.47
N ILE A 420 7.36 -17.21 7.74
CA ILE A 420 6.65 -18.07 6.78
C ILE A 420 5.82 -17.16 5.87
N GLY A 421 6.16 -17.09 4.58
CA GLY A 421 5.27 -16.55 3.55
C GLY A 421 4.02 -17.44 3.42
N PRO A 422 2.82 -16.89 3.20
CA PRO A 422 1.61 -17.68 3.32
C PRO A 422 1.39 -18.58 2.09
N THR A 423 1.29 -19.88 2.35
CA THR A 423 0.59 -20.84 1.51
C THR A 423 -0.91 -20.63 1.70
N PHE A 424 -1.65 -20.29 0.63
CA PHE A 424 -3.11 -20.24 0.67
C PHE A 424 -3.68 -21.40 -0.15
N GLY A 425 -4.24 -22.39 0.55
CA GLY A 425 -5.09 -23.43 0.00
C GLY A 425 -6.55 -22.97 -0.09
N GLY A 426 -7.22 -23.35 -1.18
CA GLY A 426 -8.62 -23.05 -1.44
C GLY A 426 -9.58 -23.76 -0.50
N SER A 427 -10.74 -23.13 -0.30
CA SER A 427 -11.90 -23.60 0.44
C SER A 427 -12.79 -24.50 -0.41
N ASP A 428 -13.21 -25.65 0.13
CA ASP A 428 -14.61 -26.12 0.05
C ASP A 428 -14.94 -27.10 1.20
N PRO A 429 -16.22 -27.24 1.62
CA PRO A 429 -16.61 -27.76 2.93
C PRO A 429 -17.11 -29.21 2.92
N SER A 430 -17.38 -29.71 4.15
CA SER A 430 -18.09 -30.95 4.53
C SER A 430 -17.24 -32.22 4.71
N GLU A 431 -17.06 -32.65 5.97
CA GLU A 431 -17.73 -33.85 6.51
C GLU A 431 -17.39 -34.08 7.99
N ASP A 432 -18.43 -34.42 8.75
CA ASP A 432 -18.43 -34.81 10.16
C ASP A 432 -17.62 -36.09 10.42
N VAL A 433 -16.68 -36.09 11.38
CA VAL A 433 -16.38 -37.32 12.16
C VAL A 433 -16.08 -37.00 13.63
N LYS A 434 -16.75 -37.77 14.47
CA LYS A 434 -16.91 -37.71 15.92
C LYS A 434 -15.62 -37.95 16.73
N ARG A 435 -15.58 -37.33 17.92
CA ARG A 435 -14.61 -37.57 19.01
C ARG A 435 -14.68 -39.00 19.54
N HIS A 436 -13.52 -39.62 19.79
CA HIS A 436 -13.33 -40.54 20.93
C HIS A 436 -11.88 -40.49 21.49
N PRO A 437 -11.69 -40.82 22.78
CA PRO A 437 -10.53 -40.40 23.56
C PRO A 437 -9.48 -41.51 23.77
N GLY A 438 -8.26 -41.08 24.07
CA GLY A 438 -7.31 -41.82 24.92
C GLY A 438 -6.54 -42.97 24.26
N VAL A 439 -5.36 -42.66 23.71
CA VAL A 439 -4.25 -43.62 23.64
C VAL A 439 -2.98 -42.93 24.12
N THR A 440 -2.34 -43.59 25.07
CA THR A 440 -1.16 -43.20 25.82
C THR A 440 0.07 -43.03 24.91
N SER A 441 0.77 -41.91 25.06
CA SER A 441 2.00 -41.59 24.34
C SER A 441 3.16 -42.50 24.76
N LYS A 442 3.62 -43.34 23.83
CA LYS A 442 5.01 -43.86 23.86
C LYS A 442 5.96 -42.73 23.43
N PRO A 443 7.18 -42.64 23.98
CA PRO A 443 8.15 -41.65 23.51
C PRO A 443 8.57 -42.04 22.09
N SER A 444 8.15 -41.24 21.11
CA SER A 444 8.56 -41.40 19.72
C SER A 444 10.02 -40.95 19.59
N GLU A 445 10.83 -41.83 19.04
CA GLU A 445 12.20 -41.58 18.58
C GLU A 445 12.34 -40.20 17.95
N SER A 446 13.36 -39.46 18.38
CA SER A 446 13.79 -38.22 17.77
C SER A 446 14.15 -38.49 16.32
N LYS A 447 13.22 -38.23 15.39
CA LYS A 447 13.54 -38.17 13.98
C LYS A 447 14.55 -37.03 13.81
N ASP A 448 15.74 -37.38 13.35
CA ASP A 448 16.73 -36.44 12.84
C ASP A 448 16.03 -35.48 11.86
N VAL A 449 15.77 -34.25 12.31
CA VAL A 449 15.33 -33.17 11.43
C VAL A 449 16.57 -32.82 10.61
N LYS A 450 16.72 -33.47 9.46
CA LYS A 450 17.71 -33.05 8.46
C LYS A 450 17.37 -31.63 8.06
N GLU A 451 18.22 -30.69 8.47
CA GLU A 451 18.15 -29.30 8.08
C GLU A 451 18.26 -29.20 6.56
N VAL A 452 17.13 -29.05 5.87
CA VAL A 452 17.10 -28.92 4.42
C VAL A 452 17.58 -27.51 4.09
N LYS A 453 18.86 -27.35 3.73
CA LYS A 453 19.37 -26.09 3.18
C LYS A 453 18.63 -25.77 1.89
N ARG A 454 17.61 -24.90 1.97
CA ARG A 454 16.87 -24.41 0.82
C ARG A 454 17.78 -23.53 -0.03
N LYS A 455 17.82 -23.82 -1.33
CA LYS A 455 18.55 -23.02 -2.32
C LYS A 455 17.62 -21.94 -2.87
N TYR A 456 18.18 -20.75 -3.09
CA TYR A 456 17.44 -19.60 -3.56
C TYR A 456 18.04 -19.08 -4.87
N LEU A 457 17.16 -18.54 -5.72
CA LEU A 457 17.51 -17.79 -6.92
C LEU A 457 16.88 -16.40 -6.87
N PHE A 458 17.36 -15.53 -7.76
CA PHE A 458 16.88 -14.17 -7.95
C PHE A 458 16.21 -14.05 -9.31
N ALA A 459 14.94 -13.69 -9.34
CA ALA A 459 14.16 -13.61 -10.58
C ALA A 459 14.01 -12.17 -11.08
N ASP A 460 14.15 -11.98 -12.39
CA ASP A 460 14.00 -10.69 -13.05
C ASP A 460 12.63 -10.58 -13.71
N LEU A 461 11.69 -9.97 -12.99
CA LEU A 461 10.34 -9.73 -13.50
C LEU A 461 10.34 -8.80 -14.72
N GLN A 462 11.27 -7.84 -14.79
CA GLN A 462 11.31 -6.85 -15.87
C GLN A 462 11.74 -7.50 -17.17
N LEU A 463 12.86 -8.23 -17.12
CA LEU A 463 13.37 -8.98 -18.26
C LEU A 463 12.37 -10.05 -18.71
N SER A 464 11.76 -10.76 -17.76
CA SER A 464 10.78 -11.81 -18.06
C SER A 464 9.58 -11.25 -18.85
N ASN A 465 8.98 -10.14 -18.40
CA ASN A 465 7.87 -9.53 -19.12
C ASN A 465 8.31 -8.96 -20.48
N ARG A 466 9.52 -8.37 -20.56
CA ARG A 466 10.08 -7.89 -21.83
C ARG A 466 10.20 -9.02 -22.86
N LEU A 467 10.80 -10.15 -22.48
CA LEU A 467 10.97 -11.29 -23.39
C LEU A 467 9.63 -11.90 -23.81
N VAL A 468 8.64 -11.92 -22.91
CA VAL A 468 7.28 -12.34 -23.26
C VAL A 468 6.66 -11.40 -24.30
N LEU A 469 6.82 -10.09 -24.16
CA LEU A 469 6.30 -9.10 -25.12
C LEU A 469 6.98 -9.19 -26.49
N GLU A 470 8.31 -9.30 -26.51
CA GLU A 470 9.09 -9.48 -27.75
C GLU A 470 8.69 -10.79 -28.46
N GLY A 471 8.43 -11.86 -27.69
CA GLY A 471 7.91 -13.13 -28.21
C GLY A 471 6.52 -13.05 -28.84
N GLU A 472 5.70 -12.05 -28.47
CA GLU A 472 4.40 -11.77 -29.12
C GLU A 472 4.52 -10.78 -30.29
N GLY A 473 5.75 -10.38 -30.64
CA GLY A 473 6.04 -9.52 -31.80
C GLY A 473 6.00 -8.02 -31.52
N VAL A 474 5.96 -7.60 -30.24
CA VAL A 474 6.11 -6.18 -29.87
C VAL A 474 7.56 -5.75 -30.14
N CYS A 475 7.73 -4.62 -30.83
CA CYS A 475 9.07 -4.14 -31.18
C CYS A 475 9.88 -3.76 -29.93
N SER A 476 11.12 -4.24 -29.85
CA SER A 476 12.01 -4.07 -28.69
C SER A 476 12.27 -2.60 -28.32
N ASN A 477 12.31 -1.70 -29.31
CA ASN A 477 12.47 -0.25 -29.14
C ASN A 477 11.18 0.46 -28.70
N LEU A 478 10.03 -0.22 -28.70
CA LEU A 478 8.74 0.27 -28.21
C LEU A 478 8.38 -0.31 -26.83
N ILE A 479 9.31 -1.02 -26.19
CA ILE A 479 9.18 -1.51 -24.80
C ILE A 479 10.12 -0.68 -23.91
N ASP A 480 9.52 0.18 -23.09
CA ASP A 480 10.23 1.09 -22.19
C ASP A 480 10.35 0.51 -20.78
N THR A 481 11.59 0.34 -20.34
CA THR A 481 11.95 -0.11 -18.99
C THR A 481 12.57 1.01 -18.15
N SER A 482 12.67 2.23 -18.67
CA SER A 482 13.27 3.37 -17.94
C SER A 482 12.47 3.76 -16.71
N THR A 483 11.16 3.50 -16.69
CA THR A 483 10.29 3.70 -15.52
C THR A 483 10.28 2.52 -14.53
N SER A 484 11.05 1.45 -14.79
CA SER A 484 11.06 0.23 -13.98
C SER A 484 12.02 0.31 -12.79
N HIS A 485 11.91 1.37 -11.99
CA HIS A 485 12.73 1.54 -10.80
C HIS A 485 12.44 0.47 -9.74
N CYS A 486 13.48 0.07 -8.99
CA CYS A 486 13.31 -0.88 -7.89
C CYS A 486 12.52 -0.26 -6.73
N THR A 487 11.33 -0.77 -6.46
CA THR A 487 10.45 -0.33 -5.36
C THR A 487 11.09 -0.48 -3.99
N LYS A 488 11.75 -1.62 -3.74
CA LYS A 488 12.48 -1.90 -2.48
C LYS A 488 13.63 -0.92 -2.25
N CYS A 489 14.43 -0.65 -3.28
CA CYS A 489 15.63 0.21 -3.18
C CYS A 489 15.33 1.72 -3.17
N ASN A 490 14.12 2.14 -3.56
CA ASN A 490 13.73 3.55 -3.61
C ASN A 490 12.59 3.86 -2.62
N PRO A 491 12.83 3.77 -1.30
CA PRO A 491 11.80 3.95 -0.26
C PRO A 491 11.20 5.35 -0.21
N HIS A 492 11.91 6.34 -0.76
CA HIS A 492 11.44 7.72 -0.87
C HIS A 492 10.43 7.93 -2.00
N LEU A 493 10.37 7.03 -2.99
CA LEU A 493 9.48 7.11 -4.15
C LEU A 493 8.37 6.07 -4.15
N TYR A 494 8.57 4.86 -3.62
CA TYR A 494 7.57 3.80 -3.77
C TYR A 494 7.29 3.03 -2.49
N PHE A 495 6.09 2.47 -2.44
CA PHE A 495 5.76 1.40 -1.51
C PHE A 495 6.36 0.08 -1.99
N SER A 496 6.71 -0.78 -1.04
CA SER A 496 7.27 -2.10 -1.32
C SER A 496 6.80 -3.07 -0.24
N TYR A 497 6.04 -4.09 -0.64
CA TYR A 497 5.61 -5.15 0.27
C TYR A 497 6.80 -5.87 0.91
N GLU A 498 7.81 -6.19 0.10
CA GLU A 498 9.04 -6.89 0.47
C GLU A 498 9.91 -6.09 1.46
N ARG A 499 9.73 -4.77 1.53
CA ARG A 499 10.40 -3.91 2.52
C ARG A 499 9.52 -3.63 3.74
N ASP A 500 8.27 -3.25 3.50
CA ASP A 500 7.40 -2.63 4.49
C ASP A 500 6.50 -3.65 5.21
N GLY A 501 6.37 -4.87 4.68
CA GLY A 501 5.52 -5.92 5.26
C GLY A 501 4.02 -5.61 5.13
N VAL A 502 3.20 -6.21 6.00
CA VAL A 502 1.75 -5.97 6.04
C VAL A 502 1.41 -5.13 7.28
N PRO A 503 0.60 -4.06 7.14
CA PRO A 503 0.05 -3.52 5.90
C PRO A 503 1.07 -2.69 5.11
N PHE A 504 0.81 -2.46 3.82
CA PHE A 504 1.61 -1.60 2.93
C PHE A 504 0.71 -0.74 2.03
N GLY A 505 1.24 0.40 1.56
CA GLY A 505 0.59 1.26 0.57
C GLY A 505 0.75 0.73 -0.87
N ASN A 506 -0.02 1.27 -1.80
CA ASN A 506 0.10 0.92 -3.22
C ASN A 506 0.20 2.17 -4.08
N GLN A 507 1.20 2.17 -4.96
CA GLN A 507 1.21 3.02 -6.15
C GLN A 507 0.35 2.40 -7.24
N ILE A 508 -0.02 3.20 -8.26
CA ILE A 508 -0.71 2.72 -9.46
C ILE A 508 0.02 3.13 -10.73
N GLY A 509 -0.10 2.31 -11.77
CA GLY A 509 0.05 2.76 -13.15
C GLY A 509 -1.32 3.03 -13.74
N PHE A 510 -1.48 4.10 -14.51
CA PHE A 510 -2.74 4.47 -15.16
C PHE A 510 -2.51 4.86 -16.62
N ILE A 511 -3.52 4.64 -17.46
CA ILE A 511 -3.56 5.12 -18.84
C ILE A 511 -5.00 5.47 -19.26
N CYS A 512 -5.14 6.51 -20.08
CA CYS A 512 -6.40 7.03 -20.58
C CYS A 512 -6.22 7.62 -21.99
N MET A 513 -7.24 7.47 -22.83
CA MET A 513 -7.38 8.15 -24.11
C MET A 513 -8.35 9.33 -23.98
N PRO A 514 -7.88 10.59 -23.95
CA PRO A 514 -8.78 11.72 -23.89
C PRO A 514 -9.60 11.89 -25.19
N SER A 515 -10.82 12.41 -25.09
CA SER A 515 -11.66 12.73 -26.27
C SER A 515 -11.16 13.93 -27.07
N ARG A 516 -10.36 14.80 -26.45
CA ARG A 516 -9.73 15.93 -27.12
C ARG A 516 -8.20 15.78 -26.99
N PRO A 517 -7.44 15.95 -28.08
CA PRO A 517 -5.98 16.01 -27.99
C PRO A 517 -5.58 17.11 -27.01
N ARG A 518 -4.53 16.89 -26.22
CA ARG A 518 -3.97 17.96 -25.39
C ARG A 518 -3.31 18.99 -26.30
N SER A 519 -3.74 20.25 -26.17
CA SER A 519 -3.20 21.41 -26.89
C SER A 519 -1.80 21.77 -26.46
#